data_AF-A0A4V2Z3T2-F1
#
_entry.id   AF-A0A4V2Z3T2-F1
#
_cell.length_a   1.000
_cell.length_b   1.000
_cell.length_c   1.000
_cell.angle_alpha   90.00
_cell.angle_beta   90.00
_cell.angle_gamma   90.00
#
_symmetry.space_group_name_H-M   'P 1'
#
loop_
_entity.id
_entity.type
_entity.pdbx_description
1 polymer ?
#
loop_
_entity_poly.entity_id
_entity_poly.type
_entity_poly.pdbx_seq_one_letter_code
_entity_poly.pdbx_strand_id
1 'polypeptide(L)'
;MESTINFIKEKMHDAGDSIEEVQNVGNTERIISVVAGALLTFYGMQKKETMLGKGLTFVGGLLITRGTTGFCPVNKGINRNSILA
;
A
#
# COMPACT_ATOMS: atom_id res chain seq x y z
N MET A 1 -3.29 36.33 10.08
CA MET A 1 -3.71 34.91 10.15
C MET A 1 -3.45 34.16 8.84
N GLU A 2 -3.43 34.83 7.68
CA GLU A 2 -3.13 34.21 6.37
C GLU A 2 -1.70 33.66 6.22
N SER A 3 -0.70 34.28 6.87
CA SER A 3 0.71 33.83 6.77
C SER A 3 0.94 32.40 7.29
N THR A 4 0.31 32.02 8.40
CA THR A 4 0.43 30.66 8.95
C THR A 4 -0.30 29.64 8.09
N ILE A 5 -1.46 29.99 7.53
CA ILE A 5 -2.23 29.12 6.63
C ILE A 5 -1.42 28.80 5.37
N ASN A 6 -0.78 29.81 4.78
CA ASN A 6 0.04 29.63 3.58
C ASN A 6 1.27 28.77 3.85
N PHE A 7 1.95 28.98 4.97
CA PHE A 7 3.09 28.15 5.38
C PHE A 7 2.71 26.67 5.61
N ILE A 8 1.55 26.43 6.24
CA ILE A 8 1.04 25.06 6.43
C ILE A 8 0.71 24.44 5.07
N LYS A 9 0.06 25.19 4.17
CA LYS A 9 -0.31 24.70 2.83
C LYS A 9 0.92 24.31 2.01
N GLU A 10 1.96 25.13 2.04
CA GLU A 10 3.23 24.88 1.35
C GLU A 10 3.90 23.61 1.89
N LYS A 11 4.01 23.48 3.22
CA LYS A 11 4.63 22.31 3.85
C LYS A 11 3.83 21.01 3.65
N MET A 12 2.50 21.11 3.57
CA MET A 12 1.63 19.98 3.25
C MET A 12 1.76 19.56 1.79
N HIS A 13 1.93 20.52 0.86
CA HIS A 13 2.14 20.21 -0.55
C HIS A 13 3.48 19.51 -0.77
N ASP A 14 4.56 20.02 -0.18
CA ASP A 14 5.90 19.44 -0.25
C ASP A 14 5.95 18.02 0.34
N ALA A 15 5.28 17.81 1.49
CA ALA A 15 5.11 16.49 2.06
C ALA A 15 4.26 15.57 1.17
N GLY A 16 3.23 16.10 0.50
CA GLY A 16 2.40 15.34 -0.43
C GLY A 16 3.18 14.84 -1.65
N ASP A 17 3.94 15.74 -2.28
CA ASP A 17 4.77 15.45 -3.46
C ASP A 17 5.82 14.37 -3.14
N SER A 18 6.42 14.45 -1.95
CA SER A 18 7.39 13.46 -1.45
C SER A 18 6.79 12.06 -1.32
N ILE A 19 5.50 11.95 -0.95
CA ILE A 19 4.81 10.66 -0.82
C ILE A 19 4.41 10.11 -2.20
N GLU A 20 3.97 10.97 -3.12
CA GLU A 20 3.67 10.56 -4.49
C GLU A 20 4.88 10.03 -5.24
N GLU A 21 6.07 10.61 -5.04
CA GLU A 21 7.30 10.13 -5.68
C GLU A 21 7.63 8.66 -5.31
N VAL A 22 7.31 8.27 -4.07
CA VAL A 22 7.60 6.93 -3.56
C VAL A 22 6.44 5.96 -3.83
N GLN A 23 5.21 6.46 -3.95
CA GLN A 23 4.02 5.63 -4.19
C GLN A 23 4.02 5.11 -5.63
N ASN A 24 3.87 3.80 -5.84
CA ASN A 24 3.83 3.21 -7.19
C ASN A 24 2.65 2.25 -7.40
N VAL A 25 1.68 2.29 -6.48
CA VAL A 25 0.44 1.52 -6.50
C VAL A 25 -0.74 2.51 -6.45
N GLY A 26 -1.65 2.39 -7.41
CA GLY A 26 -2.83 3.28 -7.52
C GLY A 26 -3.89 3.01 -6.45
N ASN A 27 -4.85 3.93 -6.28
CA ASN A 27 -5.89 3.80 -5.26
C ASN A 27 -6.72 2.52 -5.42
N THR A 28 -7.11 2.18 -6.65
CA THR A 28 -7.87 0.96 -6.95
C THR A 28 -7.07 -0.29 -6.57
N GLU A 29 -5.79 -0.36 -6.96
CA GLU A 29 -4.90 -1.48 -6.63
C GLU A 29 -4.65 -1.61 -5.13
N ARG A 30 -4.58 -0.48 -4.40
CA ARG A 30 -4.42 -0.46 -2.94
C ARG A 30 -5.63 -1.07 -2.26
N ILE A 31 -6.84 -0.66 -2.64
CA ILE A 31 -8.09 -1.21 -2.09
C ILE A 31 -8.15 -2.72 -2.35
N ILE A 32 -7.90 -3.14 -3.60
CA ILE A 32 -7.88 -4.57 -3.97
C ILE A 32 -6.84 -5.33 -3.13
N SER A 33 -5.64 -4.77 -2.95
CA SER A 33 -4.56 -5.40 -2.16
C SER A 33 -4.94 -5.58 -0.69
N VAL A 34 -5.56 -4.57 -0.07
CA VAL A 34 -6.03 -4.66 1.32
C VAL A 34 -7.13 -5.71 1.45
N VAL A 35 -8.13 -5.71 0.58
CA VAL A 35 -9.24 -6.67 0.62
C VAL A 35 -8.75 -8.09 0.40
N ALA A 36 -7.98 -8.33 -0.67
CA ALA A 36 -7.42 -9.64 -0.96
C ALA A 36 -6.48 -10.12 0.15
N GLY A 37 -5.63 -9.22 0.66
CA GLY A 37 -4.71 -9.52 1.75
C GLY A 37 -5.43 -9.90 3.05
N ALA A 38 -6.51 -9.18 3.40
CA ALA A 38 -7.33 -9.50 4.57
C ALA A 38 -7.99 -10.88 4.45
N LEU A 39 -8.57 -11.19 3.29
CA LEU A 39 -9.20 -12.49 3.03
C LEU A 39 -8.18 -13.65 3.10
N LEU A 40 -7.02 -13.50 2.46
CA LEU A 40 -5.95 -14.50 2.49
C LEU A 40 -5.40 -14.70 3.90
N THR A 41 -5.19 -13.61 4.63
CA THR A 41 -4.72 -13.66 6.02
C THR A 41 -5.74 -14.40 6.90
N PHE A 42 -7.02 -14.03 6.81
CA PHE A 42 -8.09 -14.66 7.58
C PHE A 42 -8.22 -16.16 7.28
N TYR A 43 -8.21 -16.55 6.00
CA TYR A 43 -8.30 -17.95 5.60
C TYR A 43 -7.02 -18.74 5.97
N GLY A 44 -5.85 -18.13 5.83
CA GLY A 44 -4.57 -18.71 6.25
C GLY A 44 -4.53 -18.98 7.76
N MET A 45 -5.04 -18.05 8.58
CA MET A 45 -5.15 -18.21 10.02
C MET A 45 -6.08 -19.36 10.43
N GLN A 46 -7.17 -19.59 9.69
CA GLN A 46 -8.02 -20.77 9.91
C GLN A 46 -7.28 -22.10 9.65
N LYS A 47 -6.22 -22.08 8.83
CA LYS A 47 -5.41 -23.25 8.47
C LYS A 47 -3.96 -23.17 9.00
N LYS A 48 -3.74 -22.42 10.09
CA LYS A 48 -2.40 -22.11 10.65
C LYS A 48 -1.53 -23.32 10.97
N GLU A 49 -2.12 -24.48 11.23
CA GLU A 49 -1.41 -25.74 11.50
C GLU A 49 -0.70 -26.30 10.26
N THR A 50 -1.09 -25.84 9.06
CA THR A 50 -0.52 -26.28 7.79
C THR A 50 0.53 -25.30 7.28
N MET A 51 1.54 -25.81 6.57
CA MET A 51 2.52 -24.97 5.86
C MET A 51 1.84 -24.03 4.86
N LEU A 52 0.77 -24.50 4.22
CA LEU A 52 -0.03 -23.72 3.29
C LEU A 52 -0.73 -22.54 4.00
N GLY A 53 -1.34 -22.76 5.17
CA GLY A 53 -1.98 -21.69 5.94
C GLY A 53 -1.00 -20.63 6.42
N LYS A 54 0.20 -21.02 6.85
CA LYS A 54 1.29 -20.08 7.17
C LYS A 54 1.72 -19.27 5.95
N GLY A 55 1.87 -19.92 4.80
CA GLY A 55 2.17 -19.27 3.53
C GLY A 55 1.10 -18.25 3.11
N LEU A 56 -0.18 -18.62 3.19
CA LEU A 56 -1.30 -17.73 2.90
C LEU A 56 -1.34 -16.51 3.83
N THR A 57 -1.10 -16.73 5.12
CA THR A 57 -1.05 -15.65 6.11
C THR A 57 0.08 -14.67 5.81
N PHE A 58 1.26 -15.19 5.44
CA PHE A 58 2.40 -14.38 5.06
C PHE A 58 2.15 -13.56 3.79
N VAL A 59 1.65 -14.21 2.72
CA VAL A 59 1.30 -13.54 1.46
C VAL A 59 0.19 -12.50 1.67
N GLY A 60 -0.81 -12.82 2.48
CA GLY A 60 -1.89 -11.91 2.84
C GLY A 60 -1.35 -10.66 3.57
N GLY A 61 -0.45 -10.84 4.53
CA GLY A 61 0.23 -9.73 5.22
C GLY A 61 1.04 -8.85 4.27
N LEU A 62 1.76 -9.43 3.31
CA LEU A 62 2.48 -8.66 2.29
C LEU A 62 1.54 -7.82 1.41
N LEU A 63 0.38 -8.37 1.04
CA LEU A 63 -0.64 -7.65 0.27
C LEU A 63 -1.25 -6.49 1.07
N ILE A 64 -1.52 -6.68 2.35
CA ILE A 64 -1.99 -5.59 3.23
C ILE A 64 -0.93 -4.49 3.27
N THR A 65 0.33 -4.83 3.55
CA THR A 65 1.44 -3.85 3.58
C THR A 65 1.59 -3.12 2.25
N ARG A 66 1.48 -3.82 1.10
CA ARG A 66 1.48 -3.19 -0.23
C ARG A 66 0.34 -2.18 -0.37
N GLY A 67 -0.88 -2.54 0.05
CA GLY A 67 -2.04 -1.66 -0.08
C GLY A 67 -2.00 -0.45 0.85
N THR A 68 -1.53 -0.62 2.08
CA THR A 68 -1.45 0.49 3.07
C THR A 68 -0.33 1.46 2.73
N THR A 69 0.87 0.97 2.39
CA THR A 69 2.03 1.81 2.04
C THR A 69 1.94 2.40 0.64
N GLY A 70 1.20 1.75 -0.28
CA GLY A 70 1.15 2.16 -1.68
C GLY A 70 2.45 1.92 -2.45
N PHE A 71 3.36 1.10 -1.90
CA PHE A 71 4.65 0.77 -2.49
C PHE A 71 4.77 -0.72 -2.82
N CYS A 72 5.28 -1.02 -4.01
CA CYS A 72 5.67 -2.35 -4.44
C CYS A 72 7.09 -2.33 -5.06
N PRO A 73 8.03 -3.13 -4.52
CA PRO A 73 9.38 -3.26 -5.09
C PRO A 73 9.37 -3.80 -6.53
N VAL A 74 8.42 -4.69 -6.84
CA VAL A 74 8.29 -5.29 -8.18
C VAL A 74 7.90 -4.22 -9.20
N ASN A 75 6.88 -3.40 -8.89
CA ASN A 75 6.48 -2.27 -9.73
C ASN A 75 7.67 -1.32 -10.00
N LYS A 76 8.47 -1.01 -8.97
CA LYS A 76 9.70 -0.22 -9.11
C LYS A 76 10.73 -0.89 -10.01
N GLY A 77 10.97 -2.20 -9.83
CA GLY A 77 11.93 -2.97 -10.62
C GLY A 77 11.59 -3.05 -12.10
N ILE A 78 10.30 -3.00 -12.45
CA ILE A 78 9.82 -3.04 -13.84
C ILE A 78 9.38 -1.65 -14.37
N ASN A 79 9.65 -0.57 -13.63
CA ASN A 79 9.24 0.80 -13.97
C ASN A 79 7.74 0.96 -14.28
N ARG A 80 6.88 0.24 -13.56
CA ARG A 80 5.41 0.37 -13.68
C ARG A 80 4.87 1.24 -12.54
N ASN A 81 4.29 2.38 -12.89
CA ASN A 81 3.52 3.22 -11.96
C ASN A 81 2.04 3.18 -12.33
N SER A 82 1.18 2.85 -11.35
CA SER A 82 -0.27 2.77 -11.56
C SER A 82 -1.05 3.89 -10.88
N ILE A 83 -0.38 4.99 -10.53
CA ILE A 83 -0.97 6.14 -9.83
C ILE A 83 -2.17 6.72 -10.62
N LEU A 84 -2.20 6.53 -11.94
CA LEU A 84 -3.20 7.06 -12.87
C LEU A 84 -4.42 6.13 -13.13
N ALA A 85 -4.56 5.01 -12.40
CA ALA A 85 -5.64 4.02 -12.60
C ALA A 85 -6.57 3.86 -11.40
#